data_AF-A0A448WX18-F1
#
_entry.id   AF-A0A448WX18-F1
#
_cell.length_a   1.000
_cell.length_b   1.000
_cell.length_c   1.000
_cell.angle_alpha   90.00
_cell.angle_beta   90.00
_cell.angle_gamma   90.00
#
_symmetry.space_group_name_H-M   'P 1'
#
loop_
_entity.id
_entity.type
_entity.pdbx_description
1 polymer ?
#
loop_
_entity_poly.entity_id
_entity_poly.type
_entity_poly.pdbx_seq_one_letter_code
_entity_poly.pdbx_strand_id
1 'polypeptide(L)'
;MKLFRGNRVTKCSCDEFDAFFSPNYPPLAELGIDIVLYLNRIFWPCNINQGFRAHTKLCRNVVVLRLFPSITTNAVRAFLQPPVQGKKMHPLLSLFG
;
A
#
# COMPACT_ATOMS: atom_id res chain seq x y z
N MET A 1 -12.58 7.50 14.95
CA MET A 1 -11.71 7.66 13.76
C MET A 1 -10.33 7.07 14.04
N LYS A 2 -9.61 6.60 13.02
CA LYS A 2 -8.30 5.95 13.19
C LYS A 2 -7.27 6.62 12.28
N LEU A 3 -6.05 6.82 12.79
CA LEU A 3 -4.90 7.27 12.01
C LEU A 3 -4.05 6.07 11.65
N PHE A 4 -3.90 5.78 10.37
CA PHE A 4 -3.09 4.66 9.89
C PHE A 4 -1.79 5.13 9.23
N ARG A 5 -0.81 4.23 9.13
CA ARG A 5 0.41 4.47 8.35
C ARG A 5 0.07 4.37 6.86
N GLY A 6 0.20 5.46 6.11
CA GLY A 6 -0.23 5.53 4.70
C GLY A 6 0.24 4.38 3.80
N ASN A 7 1.50 3.94 3.94
CA ASN A 7 2.05 2.84 3.15
C ASN A 7 1.52 1.43 3.52
N ARG A 8 0.56 1.33 4.45
CA ARG A 8 -0.04 0.08 4.91
C ARG A 8 -1.57 0.05 4.74
N VAL A 9 -2.17 1.12 4.23
CA VAL A 9 -3.62 1.27 4.07
C VAL A 9 -4.07 0.84 2.69
N THR A 10 -5.26 0.25 2.61
CA THR A 10 -6.01 0.00 1.37
C THR A 10 -7.43 0.56 1.53
N LYS A 11 -8.00 1.10 0.44
CA LYS A 11 -9.41 1.50 0.41
C LYS A 11 -10.27 0.24 0.27
N CYS A 12 -11.17 0.01 1.23
CA CYS A 12 -12.04 -1.17 1.29
C CYS A 12 -13.49 -0.85 0.91
N SER A 13 -14.00 0.32 1.31
CA SER A 13 -15.40 0.70 1.06
C SER A 13 -15.48 2.00 0.26
N CYS A 14 -16.53 2.15 -0.55
CA CYS A 14 -16.83 3.40 -1.26
C CYS A 14 -17.94 4.22 -0.61
N ASP A 15 -18.76 3.61 0.24
CA ASP A 15 -19.97 4.24 0.81
C ASP A 15 -19.86 4.51 2.31
N GLU A 16 -19.00 3.75 3.01
CA GLU A 16 -18.83 3.89 4.46
C GLU A 16 -17.81 4.99 4.81
N PHE A 17 -18.04 5.66 5.93
CA PHE A 17 -17.07 6.60 6.50
C PHE A 17 -15.77 5.92 6.94
N ASP A 18 -15.81 4.64 7.32
CA ASP A 18 -14.62 3.82 7.61
C ASP A 18 -14.11 3.11 6.34
N ALA A 19 -13.85 3.89 5.29
CA ALA A 19 -13.47 3.39 3.96
C ALA A 19 -12.05 2.80 3.89
N PHE A 20 -11.23 2.96 4.93
CA PHE A 20 -9.80 2.67 4.89
C PHE A 20 -9.42 1.65 5.95
N PHE A 21 -8.74 0.59 5.51
CA PHE A 21 -8.29 -0.46 6.40
C PHE A 21 -6.80 -0.73 6.20
N SER A 22 -6.12 -1.08 7.30
CA SER A 22 -4.71 -1.45 7.29
C SER A 22 -4.61 -2.92 7.74
N PRO A 23 -4.65 -3.89 6.82
CA PRO A 23 -4.73 -5.30 7.18
C PRO A 23 -3.48 -5.80 7.90
N ASN A 24 -2.31 -5.24 7.55
CA ASN A 24 -1.01 -5.74 7.99
C ASN A 24 -0.31 -4.81 8.98
N TYR A 25 -0.99 -3.78 9.50
CA TYR A 25 -0.41 -2.88 10.48
C TYR A 25 -1.47 -2.17 11.33
N PRO A 26 -1.37 -2.16 12.66
CA PRO A 26 -2.36 -1.51 13.52
C PRO A 26 -2.33 0.03 13.39
N PRO A 27 -3.38 0.75 13.83
CA PRO A 27 -3.41 2.21 13.77
C PRO A 27 -2.31 2.85 14.63
N LEU A 28 -1.84 4.01 14.18
CA LEU A 28 -0.89 4.89 14.87
C LEU A 28 -1.57 5.73 15.97
N ALA A 29 -2.83 6.10 15.74
CA ALA A 29 -3.65 6.81 16.72
C ALA A 29 -5.12 6.47 16.55
N GLU A 30 -5.89 6.63 17.63
CA GLU A 30 -7.34 6.49 17.63
C GLU A 30 -7.96 7.75 18.23
N LEU A 31 -8.93 8.30 17.51
CA LEU A 31 -9.68 9.48 17.88
C LEU A 31 -11.08 9.05 18.32
N GLY A 32 -11.32 9.11 19.63
CA GLY A 32 -12.63 8.94 20.28
C GLY A 32 -13.02 10.21 21.02
N ILE A 33 -13.47 10.08 22.27
CA ILE A 33 -13.62 11.21 23.20
C ILE A 33 -12.23 11.79 23.52
N ASP A 34 -11.28 10.89 23.77
CA ASP A 34 -9.87 11.19 23.93
C ASP A 34 -9.06 10.78 22.70
N ILE A 35 -7.89 11.40 22.54
CA ILE A 35 -6.92 11.07 21.50
C ILE A 35 -5.91 10.07 22.08
N VAL A 36 -5.94 8.84 21.59
CA VAL A 36 -4.98 7.79 21.99
C VAL A 36 -3.87 7.72 20.94
N LEU A 37 -2.63 8.06 21.34
CA LEU A 37 -1.44 7.97 20.50
C LEU A 37 -0.61 6.73 20.88
N TYR A 38 -0.33 5.87 19.90
CA TYR A 38 0.53 4.69 20.08
C TYR A 38 1.98 5.03 19.74
N LEU A 39 2.70 5.68 20.66
CA LEU A 39 4.08 6.17 20.48
C LEU A 39 5.07 5.07 20.05
N ASN A 40 4.85 3.83 20.49
CA ASN A 40 5.65 2.66 20.12
C ASN A 40 5.49 2.23 18.66
N ARG A 41 4.46 2.72 17.96
CA ARG A 41 4.21 2.45 16.53
C ARG A 41 4.70 3.58 15.63
N ILE A 42 5.09 4.71 16.22
CA ILE A 42 5.60 5.86 15.50
C ILE A 42 7.10 5.66 15.23
N PHE A 43 7.49 5.85 13.97
CA PHE A 43 8.90 5.83 13.61
C PHE A 43 9.55 7.16 13.98
N TRP A 44 10.51 7.10 14.91
CA TRP A 44 11.32 8.25 15.30
C TRP A 44 12.64 8.19 14.53
N PRO A 45 12.95 9.19 13.67
CA PRO A 45 14.22 9.20 12.96
C PRO A 45 15.37 9.43 13.96
N CYS A 46 16.32 8.49 14.04
CA CYS A 46 17.50 8.62 14.90
C CYS A 46 18.48 9.72 14.42
N ASN A 47 18.41 10.09 13.14
CA ASN A 47 19.28 11.09 12.51
C ASN A 47 18.47 12.27 11.99
N ILE A 48 18.21 13.24 12.86
CA ILE A 48 17.57 14.52 12.54
C ILE A 48 18.44 15.40 11.62
N ASN A 49 19.75 15.13 11.57
CA ASN A 49 20.71 15.86 10.74
C ASN A 49 20.69 15.43 9.26
N GLN A 50 19.98 14.36 8.91
CA GLN A 50 19.82 13.97 7.51
C GLN A 50 18.71 14.82 6.91
N GLY A 51 19.07 15.84 6.14
CA GLY A 51 18.12 16.74 5.50
C GLY A 51 17.07 16.00 4.67
N PHE A 52 15.85 16.56 4.62
CA PHE A 52 14.76 16.01 3.83
C PHE A 52 15.16 15.85 2.36
N ARG A 53 15.00 14.65 1.81
CA ARG A 53 15.28 14.34 0.41
C ARG A 53 14.02 13.88 -0.30
N ALA A 54 13.55 14.68 -1.26
CA ALA A 54 12.50 14.28 -2.17
C ALA A 54 13.08 13.44 -3.33
N HIS A 55 12.57 12.22 -3.50
CA HIS A 55 12.93 11.36 -4.63
C HIS A 55 11.97 11.61 -5.81
N THR A 56 12.38 12.44 -6.78
CA THR A 56 11.55 12.79 -7.96
C THR A 56 11.73 11.84 -9.15
N LYS A 57 12.80 11.05 -9.16
CA LYS A 57 13.08 10.05 -10.20
C LYS A 57 12.43 8.71 -9.84
N LEU A 58 11.16 8.55 -10.20
CA LEU A 58 10.42 7.29 -10.06
C LEU A 58 10.36 6.56 -11.41
N CYS A 59 10.57 5.25 -11.40
CA CYS A 59 10.41 4.41 -12.58
C CYS A 59 8.93 4.38 -13.01
N ARG A 60 8.65 4.88 -14.22
CA ARG A 60 7.28 4.87 -14.79
C ARG A 60 6.89 3.52 -15.39
N ASN A 61 7.88 2.66 -15.64
CA ASN A 61 7.70 1.37 -16.29
C ASN A 61 7.43 0.26 -15.27
N VAL A 62 6.46 0.47 -14.38
CA VAL A 62 6.05 -0.52 -13.37
C VAL A 62 4.63 -0.96 -13.71
N VAL A 63 4.43 -2.28 -13.78
CA VAL A 63 3.11 -2.87 -14.08
C VAL A 63 2.66 -3.71 -12.88
N VAL A 64 1.38 -3.57 -12.53
CA VAL A 64 0.71 -4.40 -11.53
C VAL A 64 -0.21 -5.37 -12.28
N LEU A 65 0.14 -6.65 -12.27
CA LEU A 65 -0.65 -7.70 -12.91
C LEU A 65 -1.51 -8.41 -11.86
N ARG A 66 -2.83 -8.38 -12.04
CA ARG A 66 -3.78 -9.18 -11.26
C ARG A 66 -4.01 -10.51 -11.95
N LEU A 67 -3.74 -11.61 -11.26
CA LEU A 67 -3.94 -12.96 -11.80
C LEU A 67 -5.32 -13.47 -11.46
N PHE A 68 -6.04 -13.96 -12.47
CA PHE A 68 -7.29 -14.69 -12.34
C PHE A 68 -7.16 -16.08 -12.98
N PRO A 69 -7.92 -17.09 -12.52
CA PRO A 69 -7.76 -18.48 -12.99
C PRO A 69 -7.90 -18.67 -14.51
N SER A 70 -8.61 -17.77 -15.20
CA SER A 70 -8.83 -17.83 -16.66
C SER A 70 -7.83 -17.00 -17.49
N ILE A 71 -6.73 -16.53 -16.91
CA ILE A 71 -5.75 -15.71 -17.64
C ILE A 71 -4.89 -16.57 -18.57
N THR A 72 -4.81 -16.21 -19.85
CA THR A 72 -3.99 -16.93 -20.83
C THR A 72 -2.51 -16.52 -20.73
N THR A 73 -1.61 -17.46 -20.99
CA THR A 73 -0.16 -17.21 -21.03
C THR A 73 0.22 -16.15 -22.08
N ASN A 74 -0.55 -16.07 -23.16
CA ASN A 74 -0.38 -15.03 -24.19
C ASN A 74 -0.71 -13.63 -23.67
N ALA A 75 -1.78 -13.47 -22.90
CA ALA A 75 -2.10 -12.19 -22.27
C ALA A 75 -1.00 -11.76 -21.29
N VAL A 76 -0.53 -12.68 -20.43
CA VAL A 76 0.59 -12.41 -19.51
C VAL A 76 1.85 -12.01 -20.26
N ARG A 77 2.18 -12.70 -21.36
CA ARG A 77 3.34 -12.37 -22.20
C ARG A 77 3.22 -10.99 -22.82
N ALA A 78 2.05 -10.60 -23.31
CA ALA A 78 1.80 -9.26 -23.86
C ALA A 78 1.95 -8.16 -22.79
N PHE A 79 1.44 -8.39 -21.57
CA PHE A 79 1.58 -7.45 -20.44
C PHE A 79 3.02 -7.28 -19.96
N LEU A 80 3.89 -8.27 -20.22
CA LEU A 80 5.29 -8.28 -19.77
C LEU A 80 6.29 -7.89 -20.88
N GLN A 81 5.81 -7.45 -22.05
CA GLN A 81 6.70 -6.96 -23.11
C GLN A 81 7.48 -5.72 -22.65
N PRO A 82 8.71 -5.50 -23.16
CA PRO A 82 9.48 -4.27 -22.89
C PRO A 82 8.63 -3.02 -23.18
N PRO A 83 8.75 -1.94 -22.39
CA PRO A 83 9.90 -1.53 -21.56
C PRO A 83 9.72 -1.68 -20.04
N VAL A 84 8.94 -2.66 -19.57
CA VAL A 84 8.62 -2.86 -18.14
C VAL A 84 9.86 -3.24 -17.31
N GLN A 85 10.18 -2.45 -16.27
CA GLN A 85 11.35 -2.64 -15.39
C GLN A 85 10.97 -3.18 -14.00
N GLY A 86 9.73 -3.00 -13.56
CA GLY A 86 9.24 -3.49 -12.26
C GLY A 86 7.97 -4.33 -12.42
N LYS A 87 7.94 -5.51 -11.79
CA LYS A 87 6.82 -6.47 -11.86
C LYS A 87 6.29 -6.73 -10.46
N LYS A 88 5.00 -6.43 -10.21
CA LYS A 88 4.30 -6.84 -9.00
C LYS A 88 3.10 -7.71 -9.39
N MET A 89 3.11 -8.96 -8.97
CA MET A 89 2.06 -9.94 -9.27
C MET A 89 1.14 -10.05 -8.06
N HIS A 90 -0.17 -9.86 -8.26
CA HIS A 90 -1.16 -9.99 -7.19
C HIS A 90 -2.08 -11.18 -7.48
N PRO A 91 -1.97 -12.29 -6.73
CA PRO A 91 -2.89 -13.42 -6.87
C PRO A 91 -4.28 -13.06 -6.35
N LEU A 92 -5.35 -13.55 -6.99
CA LEU A 92 -6.74 -13.31 -6.56
C LEU A 92 -7.09 -13.96 -5.21
N LEU A 93 -6.28 -14.93 -4.74
CA LEU A 93 -6.50 -15.57 -3.43
C LEU A 93 -6.30 -14.63 -2.22
N SER A 94 -5.70 -13.45 -2.38
CA SER A 94 -5.46 -12.53 -1.28
C SER A 94 -6.57 -11.50 -1.03
N LEU A 95 -7.71 -11.63 -1.72
CA LEU A 95 -8.91 -10.78 -1.53
C LEU A 95 -9.96 -11.40 -0.58
N PHE A 96 -9.72 -12.61 -0.05
CA PHE A 96 -10.65 -13.33 0.84
C PHE A 96 -10.10 -13.56 2.27
N GLY A 97 -9.20 -12.70 2.74
CA GLY A 97 -8.65 -12.76 4.11
C GLY A 97 -8.96 -11.50 4.89
#